data_AF-A0A1C6RZS7-F1
#
_entry.id   AF-A0A1C6RZS7-F1
#
_cell.length_a   1.000
_cell.length_b   1.000
_cell.length_c   1.000
_cell.angle_alpha   90.00
_cell.angle_beta   90.00
_cell.angle_gamma   90.00
#
_symmetry.space_group_name_H-M   'P 1'
#
loop_
_entity.id
_entity.type
_entity.pdbx_description
1 polymer ?
#
loop_
_entity_poly.entity_id
_entity_poly.type
_entity_poly.pdbx_seq_one_letter_code
_entity_poly.pdbx_strand_id
1 'polypeptide(L)'
;MAKQRVYDHSDLKELMDNTGGWARNWDEVLRYLRGPAVRDADFSKKEVPVLIEDVERLRDQNVPFDWDYRKAWHAITGEKTDHLPPPEGIVEPPTNPIELEDRYLKGLTFPADKNAVLDRAHKNKAPDRVVQVLERLKKKKNFKDMPDLIESVGDLTWDHD
;
A
#
# COMPACT_ATOMS: atom_id res chain seq x y z
N MET A 1 27.30 7.69 -16.88
CA MET A 1 26.74 6.48 -16.25
C MET A 1 25.75 6.93 -15.21
N ALA A 2 24.46 6.58 -15.36
CA ALA A 2 23.49 6.89 -14.31
C ALA A 2 23.95 6.16 -13.03
N LYS A 3 23.94 6.85 -11.89
CA LYS A 3 24.18 6.21 -10.59
C LYS A 3 23.22 5.03 -10.49
N GLN A 4 23.74 3.84 -10.19
CA GLN A 4 22.89 2.68 -9.91
C GLN A 4 21.97 3.05 -8.75
N ARG A 5 20.66 3.09 -9.04
CA ARG A 5 19.62 3.42 -8.06
C ARG A 5 19.59 2.32 -7.00
N VAL A 6 19.08 2.64 -5.82
CA VAL A 6 18.96 1.66 -4.71
C VAL A 6 17.80 0.69 -4.90
N TYR A 7 16.96 0.93 -5.91
CA TYR A 7 15.82 0.12 -6.35
C TYR A 7 15.81 0.10 -7.90
N ASP A 8 15.14 -0.87 -8.49
CA ASP A 8 14.95 -1.04 -9.94
C ASP A 8 13.45 -1.11 -10.33
N HIS A 9 13.17 -1.47 -11.58
CA HIS A 9 11.81 -1.49 -12.08
C HIS A 9 10.92 -2.55 -11.38
N SER A 10 11.51 -3.57 -10.74
CA SER A 10 10.76 -4.61 -10.03
C SER A 10 10.19 -4.09 -8.72
N ASP A 11 10.95 -3.28 -7.96
CA ASP A 11 10.42 -2.62 -6.75
C ASP A 11 9.27 -1.66 -7.09
N LEU A 12 9.35 -0.99 -8.25
CA LEU A 12 8.25 -0.13 -8.71
C LEU A 12 7.03 -0.95 -9.17
N LYS A 13 7.24 -2.15 -9.71
CA LYS A 13 6.16 -3.09 -10.00
C LYS A 13 5.47 -3.50 -8.70
N GLU A 14 6.23 -3.93 -7.69
CA GLU A 14 5.70 -4.29 -6.36
C GLU A 14 4.94 -3.14 -5.73
N LEU A 15 5.44 -1.90 -5.83
CA LEU A 15 4.70 -0.72 -5.37
C LEU A 15 3.35 -0.55 -6.10
N MET A 16 3.32 -0.72 -7.42
CA MET A 16 2.07 -0.60 -8.18
C MET A 16 1.12 -1.77 -7.93
N ASP A 17 1.62 -2.96 -7.62
CA ASP A 17 0.81 -4.12 -7.25
C ASP A 17 0.18 -3.89 -5.86
N ASN A 18 0.97 -3.44 -4.87
CA ASN A 18 0.50 -3.17 -3.50
C ASN A 18 -0.43 -1.95 -3.41
N THR A 19 -0.28 -0.99 -4.31
CA THR A 19 -1.21 0.16 -4.45
C THR A 19 -2.29 -0.07 -5.51
N GLY A 20 -2.25 -1.24 -6.15
CA GLY A 20 -3.07 -1.66 -7.26
C GLY A 20 -4.55 -1.65 -6.92
N GLY A 21 -5.36 -1.10 -7.81
CA GLY A 21 -6.82 -1.15 -7.71
C GLY A 21 -7.45 -0.21 -6.67
N TRP A 22 -6.68 0.30 -5.70
CA TRP A 22 -7.22 1.23 -4.69
C TRP A 22 -6.64 2.64 -4.77
N ALA A 23 -5.33 2.82 -4.97
CA ALA A 23 -4.74 4.15 -5.03
C ALA A 23 -5.21 4.87 -6.30
N ARG A 24 -5.68 6.11 -6.19
CA ARG A 24 -6.26 6.87 -7.31
C ARG A 24 -5.36 7.98 -7.82
N ASN A 25 -4.26 8.26 -7.12
CA ASN A 25 -3.30 9.31 -7.44
C ASN A 25 -1.98 9.10 -6.69
N TRP A 26 -0.95 9.89 -7.04
CA TRP A 26 0.36 9.84 -6.39
C TRP A 26 0.34 10.19 -4.90
N ASP A 27 -0.60 11.03 -4.42
CA ASP A 27 -0.67 11.35 -2.99
C ASP A 27 -1.09 10.14 -2.15
N GLU A 28 -1.96 9.26 -2.68
CA GLU A 28 -2.34 8.01 -2.03
C GLU A 28 -1.19 6.99 -2.03
N VAL A 29 -0.43 6.90 -3.12
CA VAL A 29 0.82 6.11 -3.16
C VAL A 29 1.84 6.63 -2.14
N LEU A 30 2.00 7.95 -2.02
CA LEU A 30 2.88 8.56 -1.02
C LEU A 30 2.41 8.29 0.41
N ARG A 31 1.11 8.28 0.66
CA ARG A 31 0.56 7.88 1.98
C ARG A 31 0.89 6.43 2.30
N TYR A 32 0.79 5.52 1.32
CA TYR A 32 1.21 4.13 1.50
C TYR A 32 2.71 4.02 1.80
N LEU A 33 3.56 4.67 1.00
CA LEU A 33 5.01 4.65 1.18
C LEU A 33 5.48 5.20 2.53
N ARG A 34 4.83 6.26 3.03
CA ARG A 34 5.18 6.90 4.32
C ARG A 34 4.62 6.17 5.53
N GLY A 35 3.66 5.28 5.34
CA GLY A 35 2.98 4.54 6.40
C GLY A 35 3.20 3.04 6.26
N PRO A 36 2.23 2.28 5.71
CA PRO A 36 2.28 0.83 5.62
C PRO A 36 3.57 0.25 5.03
N ALA A 37 4.08 0.81 3.93
CA ALA A 37 5.26 0.27 3.24
C ALA A 37 6.54 0.24 4.09
N VAL A 38 6.64 1.07 5.13
CA VAL A 38 7.81 1.11 6.02
C VAL A 38 7.98 -0.18 6.84
N ARG A 39 6.90 -0.95 6.99
CA ARG A 39 6.88 -2.23 7.71
C ARG A 39 6.66 -3.43 6.81
N ASP A 40 6.38 -3.17 5.54
CA ASP A 40 6.16 -4.20 4.55
C ASP A 40 7.50 -4.91 4.24
N ALA A 41 7.46 -6.23 4.14
CA ALA A 41 8.64 -7.04 3.90
C ALA A 41 9.17 -6.89 2.47
N ASP A 42 8.30 -6.48 1.55
CA ASP A 42 8.62 -6.30 0.14
C ASP A 42 9.56 -5.11 -0.09
N PHE A 43 9.54 -4.09 0.79
CA PHE A 43 10.38 -2.91 0.63
C PHE A 43 11.55 -2.84 1.61
N SER A 44 12.75 -2.65 1.07
CA SER A 44 13.93 -2.33 1.88
C SER A 44 13.82 -0.95 2.51
N LYS A 45 14.31 -0.82 3.75
CA LYS A 45 14.48 0.48 4.45
C LYS A 45 15.34 1.48 3.69
N LYS A 46 16.14 1.02 2.71
CA LYS A 46 16.96 1.89 1.86
C LYS A 46 16.22 2.35 0.60
N GLU A 47 15.25 1.59 0.12
CA GLU A 47 14.50 1.85 -1.11
C GLU A 47 13.38 2.85 -0.86
N VAL A 48 12.60 2.66 0.23
CA VAL A 48 11.43 3.49 0.56
C VAL A 48 11.73 5.00 0.51
N PRO A 49 12.82 5.54 1.11
CA PRO A 49 13.10 6.97 1.02
C PRO A 49 13.30 7.47 -0.41
N VAL A 50 13.96 6.68 -1.27
CA VAL A 50 14.23 7.07 -2.66
C VAL A 50 12.98 6.91 -3.52
N LEU A 51 12.16 5.88 -3.26
CA LEU A 51 10.83 5.75 -3.87
C LEU A 51 9.94 6.95 -3.53
N ILE A 52 9.94 7.42 -2.27
CA ILE A 52 9.21 8.64 -1.87
C ILE A 52 9.67 9.84 -2.68
N GLU A 53 10.99 10.09 -2.77
CA GLU A 53 11.53 11.23 -3.54
C GLU A 53 11.11 11.19 -5.02
N ASP A 54 11.12 10.00 -5.64
CA ASP A 54 10.76 9.87 -7.04
C ASP A 54 9.25 9.99 -7.28
N VAL A 55 8.41 9.43 -6.40
CA VAL A 55 6.96 9.58 -6.48
C VAL A 55 6.54 11.02 -6.20
N GLU A 56 7.20 11.73 -5.27
CA GLU A 56 7.03 13.17 -5.08
C GLU A 56 7.35 13.93 -6.37
N ARG A 57 8.45 13.59 -7.05
CA ARG A 57 8.79 14.20 -8.33
C ARG A 57 7.75 13.92 -9.41
N LEU A 58 7.23 12.69 -9.52
CA LEU A 58 6.16 12.35 -10.46
C LEU A 58 4.91 13.22 -10.21
N ARG A 59 4.52 13.36 -8.95
CA ARG A 59 3.41 14.23 -8.54
C ARG A 59 3.67 15.69 -8.90
N ASP A 60 4.81 16.24 -8.50
CA ASP A 60 5.14 17.67 -8.66
C ASP A 60 5.29 18.06 -10.13
N GLN A 61 5.68 17.10 -10.99
CA GLN A 61 5.73 17.26 -12.44
C GLN A 61 4.38 17.01 -13.14
N ASN A 62 3.31 16.74 -12.39
CA ASN A 62 1.98 16.39 -12.91
C ASN A 62 2.01 15.21 -13.90
N VAL A 63 2.87 14.22 -13.66
CA VAL A 63 2.85 12.98 -14.44
C VAL A 63 1.51 12.29 -14.18
N PRO A 64 0.74 11.91 -15.22
CA PRO A 64 -0.53 11.21 -15.03
C PRO A 64 -0.33 9.94 -14.22
N PHE A 65 -1.16 9.75 -13.19
CA PHE A 65 -1.17 8.53 -12.40
C PHE A 65 -1.76 7.38 -13.22
N ASP A 66 -1.06 6.25 -13.21
CA ASP A 66 -1.46 4.98 -13.79
C ASP A 66 -0.72 3.89 -13.00
N TRP A 67 -1.36 2.75 -12.78
CA TRP A 67 -0.71 1.62 -12.13
C TRP A 67 0.24 0.85 -13.05
N ASP A 68 0.35 1.23 -14.33
CA ASP A 68 1.40 0.72 -15.20
C ASP A 68 2.78 1.22 -14.76
N TYR A 69 3.46 0.43 -13.93
CA TYR A 69 4.78 0.71 -13.36
C TYR A 69 5.83 1.07 -14.43
N ARG A 70 5.67 0.57 -15.67
CA ARG A 70 6.56 0.89 -16.78
C ARG A 70 6.50 2.37 -17.16
N LYS A 71 5.32 2.99 -17.10
CA LYS A 71 5.14 4.43 -17.38
C LYS A 71 5.82 5.26 -16.31
N ALA A 72 5.66 4.86 -15.04
CA ALA A 72 6.33 5.50 -13.93
C ALA A 72 7.86 5.35 -14.01
N TRP A 73 8.35 4.14 -14.32
CA TRP A 73 9.79 3.88 -14.52
C TRP A 73 10.35 4.75 -15.64
N HIS A 74 9.68 4.79 -16.79
CA HIS A 74 10.08 5.65 -17.91
C HIS A 74 10.14 7.13 -17.50
N ALA A 75 9.13 7.63 -16.79
CA ALA A 75 9.10 9.02 -16.34
C ALA A 75 10.22 9.33 -15.33
N ILE A 76 10.62 8.34 -14.52
CA ILE A 76 11.68 8.47 -13.51
C ILE A 76 13.09 8.43 -14.14
N THR A 77 13.32 7.54 -15.10
CA THR A 77 14.67 7.22 -15.60
C THR A 77 14.94 7.65 -17.03
N GLY A 78 13.90 7.86 -17.84
CA GLY A 78 13.98 8.03 -19.28
C GLY A 78 14.26 6.73 -20.06
N GLU A 79 14.33 5.58 -19.38
CA GLU A 79 14.62 4.29 -20.02
C GLU A 79 13.43 3.78 -20.84
N LYS A 80 13.71 3.07 -21.93
CA LYS A 80 12.66 2.40 -22.71
C LYS A 80 12.18 1.16 -21.97
N THR A 81 10.87 1.02 -21.81
CA THR A 81 10.26 -0.05 -21.01
C THR A 81 9.57 -1.12 -21.85
N ASP A 82 9.71 -1.10 -23.17
CA ASP A 82 9.05 -2.05 -24.09
C ASP A 82 9.45 -3.51 -23.87
N HIS A 83 10.59 -3.73 -23.20
CA HIS A 83 11.14 -5.05 -22.88
C HIS A 83 10.68 -5.57 -21.50
N LEU A 84 10.05 -4.72 -20.69
CA LEU A 84 9.57 -5.08 -19.35
C LEU A 84 8.23 -5.81 -19.45
N PRO A 85 7.94 -6.77 -18.55
CA PRO A 85 6.66 -7.45 -18.53
C PRO A 85 5.50 -6.45 -18.32
N PRO A 86 4.30 -6.75 -18.83
CA PRO A 86 3.13 -5.93 -18.53
C PRO A 86 2.80 -5.97 -17.03
N PRO A 87 2.08 -4.96 -16.50
CA PRO A 87 1.50 -5.06 -15.16
C PRO A 87 0.58 -6.29 -15.05
N GLU A 88 0.62 -6.96 -13.91
CA GLU A 88 -0.18 -8.16 -13.66
C GLU A 88 -1.16 -7.90 -12.51
N GLY A 89 -2.32 -8.55 -12.53
CA GLY A 89 -3.10 -8.76 -11.30
C GLY A 89 -3.62 -7.52 -10.57
N ILE A 90 -3.81 -6.37 -11.22
CA ILE A 90 -4.33 -5.16 -10.57
C ILE A 90 -5.81 -5.36 -10.20
N VAL A 91 -6.06 -5.79 -8.97
CA VAL A 91 -7.39 -6.06 -8.44
C VAL A 91 -7.69 -5.09 -7.30
N GLU A 92 -8.89 -4.52 -7.31
CA GLU A 92 -9.34 -3.69 -6.19
C GLU A 92 -9.58 -4.58 -4.96
N PRO A 93 -8.85 -4.37 -3.86
CA PRO A 93 -8.99 -5.18 -2.66
C PRO A 93 -10.32 -4.88 -1.97
N PRO A 94 -10.85 -5.80 -1.14
CA PRO A 94 -12.08 -5.56 -0.38
C PRO A 94 -11.99 -4.35 0.57
N THR A 95 -10.77 -3.96 0.95
CA THR A 95 -10.45 -2.75 1.73
C THR A 95 -9.02 -2.32 1.43
N ASN A 96 -8.66 -1.06 1.73
CA ASN A 96 -7.27 -0.58 1.63
C ASN A 96 -6.82 0.12 2.92
N PRO A 97 -5.49 0.31 3.13
CA PRO A 97 -4.94 0.95 4.32
C PRO A 97 -5.54 2.31 4.66
N ILE A 98 -5.74 3.17 3.65
CA ILE A 98 -6.26 4.53 3.83
C ILE A 98 -7.73 4.49 4.28
N GLU A 99 -8.54 3.67 3.61
CA GLU A 99 -9.96 3.52 3.95
C GLU A 99 -10.15 2.96 5.37
N LEU A 100 -9.32 1.97 5.75
CA LEU A 100 -9.31 1.42 7.10
C LEU A 100 -8.98 2.50 8.13
N GLU A 101 -7.87 3.21 7.97
CA GLU A 101 -7.40 4.20 8.94
C GLU A 101 -8.37 5.39 9.07
N ASP A 102 -8.75 5.99 7.94
CA ASP A 102 -9.47 7.26 7.93
C ASP A 102 -10.97 7.11 8.19
N ARG A 103 -11.54 5.93 7.93
CA ARG A 103 -13.00 5.71 7.99
C ARG A 103 -13.38 4.67 9.02
N TYR A 104 -12.95 3.43 8.82
CA TYR A 104 -13.53 2.31 9.57
C TYR A 104 -12.88 2.08 10.93
N LEU A 105 -11.61 2.41 11.08
CA LEU A 105 -10.85 2.27 12.32
C LEU A 105 -10.49 3.62 12.94
N LYS A 106 -10.97 4.73 12.37
CA LYS A 106 -10.72 6.08 12.89
C LYS A 106 -11.03 6.17 14.38
N GLY A 107 -10.01 6.50 15.17
CA GLY A 107 -10.07 6.66 16.63
C GLY A 107 -10.14 5.35 17.43
N LEU A 108 -9.79 4.22 16.82
CA LEU A 108 -9.35 3.03 17.54
C LEU A 108 -8.19 3.42 18.46
N THR A 109 -8.19 2.88 19.68
CA THR A 109 -7.16 3.15 20.68
C THR A 109 -6.28 1.92 20.82
N PHE A 110 -4.97 2.11 20.91
CA PHE A 110 -4.00 1.01 20.97
C PHE A 110 -3.37 0.91 22.38
N PRO A 111 -2.92 -0.29 22.81
CA PRO A 111 -3.01 -1.55 22.08
C PRO A 111 -4.45 -2.05 21.93
N ALA A 112 -4.74 -2.68 20.79
CA ALA A 112 -6.07 -3.15 20.45
C ALA A 112 -6.04 -4.66 20.17
N ASP A 113 -7.05 -5.39 20.65
CA ASP A 113 -7.28 -6.76 20.23
C ASP A 113 -8.26 -6.80 19.04
N LYS A 114 -8.51 -8.00 18.51
CA LYS A 114 -9.46 -8.20 17.41
C LYS A 114 -10.87 -7.69 17.74
N ASN A 115 -11.34 -7.86 18.97
CA ASN A 115 -12.70 -7.47 19.34
C ASN A 115 -12.83 -5.95 19.32
N ALA A 116 -11.85 -5.22 19.86
CA ALA A 116 -11.80 -3.76 19.80
C ALA A 116 -11.76 -3.24 18.36
N VAL A 117 -11.02 -3.92 17.47
CA VAL A 117 -10.99 -3.61 16.03
C VAL A 117 -12.37 -3.78 15.39
N LEU A 118 -13.03 -4.92 15.61
CA LEU A 118 -14.36 -5.21 15.06
C LEU A 118 -15.42 -4.25 15.62
N ASP A 119 -15.44 -4.04 16.93
CA ASP A 119 -16.35 -3.10 17.59
C ASP A 119 -16.22 -1.69 17.01
N ARG A 120 -14.97 -1.27 16.75
CA ARG A 120 -14.71 0.04 16.13
C ARG A 120 -15.20 0.09 14.69
N ALA A 121 -14.90 -0.93 13.88
CA ALA A 121 -15.37 -1.04 12.51
C ALA A 121 -16.90 -0.98 12.43
N HIS A 122 -17.60 -1.76 13.26
CA HIS A 122 -19.06 -1.74 13.33
C HIS A 122 -19.62 -0.39 13.78
N LYS A 123 -19.03 0.23 14.81
CA LYS A 123 -19.43 1.57 15.27
C LYS A 123 -19.28 2.62 14.16
N ASN A 124 -18.25 2.48 13.34
CA ASN A 124 -18.00 3.32 12.18
C ASN A 124 -18.75 2.86 10.91
N LYS A 125 -19.67 1.89 11.03
CA LYS A 125 -20.50 1.37 9.95
C LYS A 125 -19.69 0.81 8.77
N ALA A 126 -18.62 0.07 9.08
CA ALA A 126 -17.85 -0.64 8.07
C ALA A 126 -18.75 -1.62 7.28
N PRO A 127 -18.63 -1.66 5.95
CA PRO A 127 -19.40 -2.58 5.13
C PRO A 127 -18.94 -4.03 5.35
N ASP A 128 -19.80 -4.99 5.05
CA ASP A 128 -19.55 -6.42 5.29
C ASP A 128 -18.24 -6.92 4.68
N ARG A 129 -17.88 -6.45 3.47
CA ARG A 129 -16.61 -6.81 2.82
C ARG A 129 -15.37 -6.47 3.67
N VAL A 130 -15.42 -5.37 4.44
CA VAL A 130 -14.34 -4.93 5.33
C VAL A 130 -14.39 -5.74 6.62
N VAL A 131 -15.58 -5.93 7.19
CA VAL A 131 -15.77 -6.71 8.42
C VAL A 131 -15.26 -8.14 8.23
N GLN A 132 -15.60 -8.79 7.11
CA GLN A 132 -15.14 -10.15 6.78
C GLN A 132 -13.61 -10.28 6.75
N VAL A 133 -12.90 -9.26 6.26
CA VAL A 133 -11.43 -9.22 6.30
C VAL A 133 -10.95 -9.12 7.75
N LEU A 134 -11.49 -8.19 8.54
CA LEU A 134 -11.11 -8.01 9.95
C LEU A 134 -11.44 -9.23 10.82
N GLU A 135 -12.50 -9.97 10.47
CA GLU A 135 -12.87 -11.24 11.10
C GLU A 135 -11.85 -12.36 10.85
N ARG A 136 -10.97 -12.24 9.86
CA ARG A 136 -9.88 -13.21 9.64
C ARG A 136 -8.65 -12.95 10.51
N LEU A 137 -8.56 -11.79 11.18
CA LEU A 137 -7.47 -11.48 12.10
C LEU A 137 -7.36 -12.52 13.23
N LYS A 138 -6.12 -12.84 13.62
CA LYS A 138 -5.82 -13.84 14.66
C LYS A 138 -6.22 -13.30 16.04
N LYS A 139 -7.14 -14.00 16.72
CA LYS A 139 -7.69 -13.60 18.05
C LYS A 139 -6.64 -13.38 19.15
N LYS A 140 -5.44 -13.99 19.05
CA LYS A 140 -4.41 -13.96 20.10
C LYS A 140 -3.43 -12.78 19.98
N LYS A 141 -3.50 -11.97 18.92
CA LYS A 141 -2.59 -10.84 18.69
C LYS A 141 -3.21 -9.56 19.26
N ASN A 142 -2.46 -8.86 20.10
CA ASN A 142 -2.70 -7.45 20.40
C ASN A 142 -1.87 -6.62 19.41
N PHE A 143 -2.54 -5.75 18.66
CA PHE A 143 -1.91 -4.80 17.75
C PHE A 143 -1.39 -3.62 18.56
N LYS A 144 -0.13 -3.24 18.32
CA LYS A 144 0.55 -2.20 19.09
C LYS A 144 0.17 -0.79 18.67
N ASP A 145 -0.12 -0.62 17.38
CA ASP A 145 -0.46 0.63 16.74
C ASP A 145 -1.17 0.37 15.39
N MET A 146 -1.59 1.44 14.70
CA MET A 146 -2.31 1.35 13.43
C MET A 146 -1.48 0.66 12.33
N PRO A 147 -0.17 0.95 12.14
CA PRO A 147 0.58 0.27 11.08
C PRO A 147 0.75 -1.25 11.32
N ASP A 148 0.91 -1.73 12.57
CA ASP A 148 0.96 -3.18 12.89
C ASP A 148 -0.37 -3.88 12.57
N LEU A 149 -1.50 -3.18 12.77
CA LEU A 149 -2.82 -3.67 12.38
C LEU A 149 -2.99 -3.70 10.85
N ILE A 150 -2.61 -2.63 10.14
CA ILE A 150 -2.72 -2.56 8.68
C ILE A 150 -1.88 -3.63 8.00
N GLU A 151 -0.65 -3.86 8.47
CA GLU A 151 0.24 -4.94 8.00
C GLU A 151 -0.49 -6.30 8.09
N SER A 152 -1.07 -6.60 9.25
CA SER A 152 -1.81 -7.85 9.45
C SER A 152 -3.10 -7.98 8.63
N VAL A 153 -3.67 -6.86 8.18
CA VAL A 153 -4.81 -6.85 7.26
C VAL A 153 -4.32 -7.03 5.81
N GLY A 154 -3.18 -6.45 5.45
CA GLY A 154 -2.53 -6.62 4.16
C GLY A 154 -2.33 -8.09 3.81
N ASP A 155 -1.74 -8.86 4.73
CA ASP A 155 -1.57 -10.32 4.59
C ASP A 155 -2.88 -11.06 4.27
N LEU A 156 -4.04 -10.51 4.67
CA LEU A 156 -5.34 -11.14 4.46
C LEU A 156 -6.02 -10.72 3.15
N THR A 157 -5.66 -9.55 2.61
CA THR A 157 -6.27 -8.99 1.41
C THR A 157 -5.50 -9.31 0.13
N TRP A 158 -4.20 -9.58 0.24
CA TRP A 158 -3.27 -9.69 -0.89
C TRP A 158 -2.63 -11.07 -1.06
N ASP A 159 -2.87 -12.02 -0.13
CA ASP A 159 -2.52 -13.43 -0.31
C ASP A 159 -3.32 -14.01 -1.49
N HIS A 160 -2.68 -13.96 -2.66
CA HIS A 160 -2.95 -14.81 -3.80
C HIS A 160 -2.31 -16.19 -3.51
N ASP A 161 -3.14 -17.23 -3.43
CA ASP A 161 -2.67 -18.60 -3.62
C ASP A 161 -1.89 -18.74 -4.94
#